data_AF-A0A520N8T5-F1
#
_entry.id   AF-A0A520N8T5-F1
#
_cell.length_a   1.000
_cell.length_b   1.000
_cell.length_c   1.000
_cell.angle_alpha   90.00
_cell.angle_beta   90.00
_cell.angle_gamma   90.00
#
_symmetry.space_group_name_H-M   'P 1'
#
loop_
_entity.id
_entity.type
_entity.pdbx_description
1 polymer ?
#
loop_
_entity_poly.entity_id
_entity_poly.type
_entity_poly.pdbx_seq_one_letter_code
_entity_poly.pdbx_strand_id
1 'polypeptide(L)'
;LETQRVSAKWKTSLTVSGLVTLVAAVHYFYMRDVWVETGDTPTVYRYIDWLITVPLLMVEFYLILRAIGEVSGGIFWRLMIGTLIMLVGGYAGEVGYINEWLGFIIGMAGWAYILYEVFAGEAGKMSADQAPESVKSAFSTMRWIVTIGWAIYPLGYFYGYLASGDPASAANSLNVIYNLADVLNKIAFGVIIWNVAVTESEAK
;
A
#
# COMPACT_ATOMS: atom_id res chain seq x y z
N LEU A 1 -19.66 -13.72 -7.60
CA LEU A 1 -18.64 -12.81 -7.02
C LEU A 1 -18.05 -13.49 -5.79
N GLU A 2 -16.72 -13.49 -5.64
CA GLU A 2 -16.02 -14.12 -4.51
C GLU A 2 -16.45 -13.56 -3.14
N THR A 3 -16.99 -12.33 -3.10
CA THR A 3 -17.62 -11.74 -1.90
C THR A 3 -18.80 -12.55 -1.34
N GLN A 4 -19.39 -13.46 -2.12
CA GLN A 4 -20.47 -14.34 -1.66
C GLN A 4 -19.97 -15.67 -1.08
N ARG A 5 -18.67 -15.96 -1.18
CA ARG A 5 -18.04 -17.19 -0.66
C ARG A 5 -17.38 -17.01 0.71
N VAL A 6 -17.45 -15.80 1.28
CA VAL A 6 -16.88 -15.47 2.58
C VAL A 6 -17.95 -15.04 3.58
N SER A 7 -17.69 -15.24 4.87
CA SER A 7 -18.57 -14.82 5.95
C SER A 7 -18.75 -13.29 5.98
N ALA A 8 -19.85 -12.83 6.58
CA ALA A 8 -20.26 -11.41 6.51
C ALA A 8 -19.18 -10.42 6.95
N LYS A 9 -18.35 -10.80 7.94
CA LYS A 9 -17.27 -9.94 8.47
C LYS A 9 -16.16 -9.63 7.46
N TRP A 10 -15.96 -10.49 6.45
CA TRP A 10 -14.92 -10.32 5.42
C TRP A 10 -15.43 -9.63 4.15
N LYS A 11 -16.76 -9.46 3.98
CA LYS A 11 -17.32 -8.90 2.75
C LYS A 11 -16.80 -7.49 2.48
N THR A 12 -16.73 -6.65 3.51
CA THR A 12 -16.19 -5.28 3.40
C THR A 12 -14.73 -5.31 2.95
N SER A 13 -13.91 -6.21 3.49
CA SER A 13 -12.50 -6.37 3.12
C SER A 13 -12.31 -6.69 1.64
N LEU A 14 -13.10 -7.63 1.11
CA LEU A 14 -13.05 -7.97 -0.31
C LEU A 14 -13.58 -6.82 -1.18
N THR A 15 -14.55 -6.05 -0.71
CA THR A 15 -15.02 -4.84 -1.41
C THR A 15 -13.92 -3.78 -1.48
N VAL A 16 -13.23 -3.50 -0.37
CA VAL A 16 -12.11 -2.54 -0.34
C VAL A 16 -10.97 -2.99 -1.27
N SER A 17 -10.62 -4.28 -1.24
CA SER A 17 -9.63 -4.86 -2.17
C SER A 17 -10.05 -4.71 -3.64
N GLY A 18 -11.34 -4.89 -3.94
CA GLY A 18 -11.91 -4.64 -5.26
C GLY A 18 -11.85 -3.16 -5.67
N LEU A 19 -12.09 -2.23 -4.73
CA LEU A 19 -11.97 -0.79 -5.00
C LEU A 19 -10.51 -0.39 -5.28
N VAL A 20 -9.56 -0.92 -4.51
CA VAL A 20 -8.13 -0.66 -4.74
C VAL A 20 -7.72 -1.11 -6.14
N THR A 21 -8.11 -2.31 -6.56
CA THR A 21 -7.77 -2.82 -7.90
C THR A 21 -8.53 -2.10 -9.02
N LEU A 22 -9.79 -1.69 -8.79
CA LEU A 22 -10.56 -0.90 -9.76
C LEU A 22 -9.96 0.50 -9.98
N VAL A 23 -9.65 1.22 -8.90
CA VAL A 23 -9.04 2.55 -8.97
C VAL A 23 -7.69 2.46 -9.70
N ALA A 24 -6.86 1.47 -9.34
CA ALA A 24 -5.60 1.23 -10.02
C ALA A 24 -5.81 0.94 -11.50
N ALA A 25 -6.73 0.04 -11.87
CA ALA A 25 -7.01 -0.29 -13.27
C ALA A 25 -7.36 0.95 -14.10
N VAL A 26 -8.23 1.83 -13.57
CA VAL A 26 -8.59 3.09 -14.25
C VAL A 26 -7.36 3.98 -14.45
N HIS A 27 -6.56 4.21 -13.41
CA HIS A 27 -5.37 5.07 -13.51
C HIS A 27 -4.30 4.46 -14.42
N TYR A 28 -4.18 3.12 -14.47
CA TYR A 28 -3.24 2.43 -15.33
C TYR A 28 -3.51 2.64 -16.82
N PHE A 29 -4.78 2.78 -17.23
CA PHE A 29 -5.09 3.15 -18.61
C PHE A 29 -4.54 4.55 -18.96
N TYR A 30 -4.76 5.55 -18.10
CA TYR A 30 -4.20 6.89 -18.30
C TYR A 30 -2.67 6.91 -18.25
N MET A 31 -2.07 6.22 -17.29
CA MET A 31 -0.61 6.12 -17.16
C MET A 31 0.04 5.50 -18.40
N ARG A 32 -0.59 4.44 -18.95
CA ARG A 32 -0.14 3.82 -20.20
C ARG A 32 -0.19 4.81 -21.35
N ASP A 33 -1.29 5.55 -21.48
CA ASP A 33 -1.48 6.47 -22.60
C ASP A 33 -0.43 7.60 -22.57
N VAL A 34 -0.16 8.19 -21.40
CA VAL A 34 0.95 9.16 -21.22
C VAL A 34 2.29 8.57 -21.64
N TRP A 35 2.61 7.36 -21.17
CA TRP A 35 3.88 6.71 -21.49
C TRP A 35 4.04 6.45 -23.01
N VAL A 36 2.99 5.95 -23.66
CA VAL A 36 3.01 5.62 -25.09
C VAL A 36 3.06 6.88 -25.96
N GLU A 37 2.37 7.93 -25.56
CA GLU A 37 2.26 9.17 -26.35
C GLU A 37 3.47 10.09 -26.19
N THR A 38 4.04 10.19 -24.98
CA THR A 38 5.09 11.19 -24.70
C THR A 38 6.44 10.58 -24.32
N GLY A 39 6.46 9.32 -23.85
CA GLY A 39 7.66 8.71 -23.26
C GLY A 39 7.99 9.23 -21.85
N ASP A 40 7.16 10.11 -21.29
CA ASP A 40 7.37 10.64 -19.94
C ASP A 40 6.83 9.68 -18.88
N THR A 41 7.44 9.76 -17.70
CA THR A 41 6.92 9.07 -16.51
C THR A 41 5.59 9.72 -16.09
N PRO A 42 4.49 8.96 -15.95
CA PRO A 42 3.18 9.50 -15.59
C PRO A 42 3.03 9.74 -14.09
N THR A 43 3.94 10.53 -13.50
CA THR A 43 4.08 10.74 -12.05
C THR A 43 2.79 11.23 -11.40
N VAL A 44 2.12 12.23 -12.00
CA VAL A 44 0.89 12.82 -11.44
C VAL A 44 -0.22 11.77 -11.30
N TYR A 45 -0.49 11.00 -12.36
CA TYR A 45 -1.52 9.96 -12.33
C TYR A 45 -1.22 8.88 -11.28
N ARG A 46 0.05 8.51 -11.14
CA ARG A 46 0.48 7.51 -10.15
C ARG A 46 0.28 7.98 -8.72
N TYR A 47 0.62 9.23 -8.41
CA TYR A 47 0.40 9.77 -7.07
C TYR A 47 -1.08 10.02 -6.77
N ILE A 48 -1.91 10.35 -7.76
CA ILE A 48 -3.37 10.38 -7.59
C ILE A 48 -3.92 8.99 -7.27
N ASP A 49 -3.48 7.96 -8.01
CA ASP A 49 -3.83 6.57 -7.71
C ASP A 49 -3.45 6.20 -6.27
N TRP A 50 -2.20 6.45 -5.88
CA TRP A 50 -1.71 6.12 -4.53
C TRP A 50 -2.40 6.92 -3.43
N LEU A 51 -2.73 8.19 -3.66
CA LEU A 51 -3.44 9.02 -2.71
C LEU A 51 -4.86 8.49 -2.43
N ILE A 52 -5.43 7.68 -3.31
CA ILE A 52 -6.71 7.00 -3.10
C ILE A 52 -6.50 5.57 -2.57
N THR A 53 -5.63 4.81 -3.24
CA THR A 53 -5.49 3.37 -2.97
C THR A 53 -4.74 3.09 -1.67
N VAL A 54 -3.73 3.88 -1.29
CA VAL A 54 -3.00 3.65 -0.04
C VAL A 54 -3.87 3.95 1.18
N PRO A 55 -4.69 5.03 1.23
CA PRO A 55 -5.69 5.18 2.29
C PRO A 55 -6.70 4.05 2.37
N LEU A 56 -7.15 3.51 1.22
CA LEU A 56 -8.01 2.32 1.22
C LEU A 56 -7.29 1.09 1.81
N LEU A 57 -6.00 0.92 1.55
CA LEU A 57 -5.19 -0.12 2.22
C LEU A 57 -5.05 0.12 3.73
N MET A 58 -5.00 1.38 4.19
CA MET A 58 -5.01 1.69 5.64
C MET A 58 -6.38 1.41 6.28
N VAL A 59 -7.47 1.66 5.56
CA VAL A 59 -8.82 1.23 5.96
C VAL A 59 -8.88 -0.29 6.07
N GLU A 60 -8.33 -1.02 5.11
CA GLU A 60 -8.27 -2.48 5.15
C GLU A 60 -7.52 -2.98 6.40
N PHE A 61 -6.38 -2.37 6.72
CA PHE A 61 -5.62 -2.62 7.95
C PHE A 61 -6.49 -2.45 9.20
N TYR A 62 -7.24 -1.36 9.26
CA TYR A 62 -8.14 -1.06 10.36
C TYR A 62 -9.30 -2.06 10.45
N LEU A 63 -9.87 -2.49 9.32
CA LEU A 63 -10.94 -3.49 9.28
C LEU A 63 -10.49 -4.86 9.78
N ILE A 64 -9.28 -5.29 9.39
CA ILE A 64 -8.72 -6.56 9.86
C ILE A 64 -8.44 -6.51 11.36
N LEU A 65 -7.91 -5.39 11.87
CA LEU A 65 -7.78 -5.19 13.32
C LEU A 65 -9.15 -5.20 14.02
N ARG A 66 -10.20 -4.65 13.41
CA ARG A 66 -11.56 -4.67 14.00
C ARG A 66 -12.19 -6.05 13.99
N ALA A 67 -11.72 -6.96 13.16
CA ALA A 67 -12.11 -8.36 13.22
C ALA A 67 -11.51 -9.09 14.44
N ILE A 68 -10.49 -8.51 15.08
CA ILE A 68 -9.84 -9.02 16.30
C ILE A 68 -10.56 -8.56 17.57
N GLY A 69 -11.00 -7.30 17.61
CA GLY A 69 -11.58 -6.69 18.81
C GLY A 69 -11.88 -5.20 18.62
N GLU A 70 -12.09 -4.49 19.73
CA GLU A 70 -12.26 -3.04 19.69
C GLU A 70 -10.95 -2.34 19.33
N VAL A 71 -10.95 -1.60 18.21
CA VAL A 71 -9.78 -0.86 17.72
C VAL A 71 -9.98 0.62 17.93
N SER A 72 -9.02 1.26 18.62
CA SER A 72 -8.96 2.71 18.74
C SER A 72 -8.94 3.37 17.35
N GLY A 73 -9.78 4.37 17.14
CA GLY A 73 -9.72 5.23 15.95
C GLY A 73 -8.38 5.96 15.80
N GLY A 74 -7.58 6.04 16.88
CA GLY A 74 -6.23 6.58 16.83
C GLY A 74 -5.28 5.79 15.94
N ILE A 75 -5.43 4.45 15.87
CA ILE A 75 -4.61 3.61 14.97
C ILE A 75 -4.81 4.02 13.52
N PHE A 76 -6.08 4.20 13.10
CA PHE A 76 -6.41 4.64 11.75
C PHE A 76 -5.73 5.98 11.42
N TRP A 77 -5.84 6.98 12.30
CA TRP A 77 -5.26 8.29 12.05
C TRP A 77 -3.74 8.31 12.03
N ARG A 78 -3.06 7.51 12.88
CA ARG A 78 -1.60 7.39 12.84
C ARG A 78 -1.13 6.77 11.53
N LEU A 79 -1.76 5.67 11.10
CA LEU A 79 -1.46 5.06 9.80
C LEU A 79 -1.71 6.06 8.65
N MET A 80 -2.85 6.75 8.67
CA MET A 80 -3.20 7.75 7.66
C MET A 80 -2.22 8.92 7.58
N ILE A 81 -1.82 9.48 8.72
CA ILE A 81 -0.86 10.60 8.76
C ILE A 81 0.50 10.15 8.22
N GLY A 82 0.96 8.95 8.60
CA GLY A 82 2.17 8.35 8.04
C GLY A 82 2.10 8.22 6.52
N THR A 83 0.96 7.73 6.00
CA THR A 83 0.71 7.61 4.56
C THR A 83 0.76 8.96 3.86
N LEU A 84 0.11 9.99 4.39
CA LEU A 84 0.09 11.31 3.77
C LEU A 84 1.49 11.94 3.75
N ILE A 85 2.24 11.85 4.85
CA ILE A 85 3.64 12.33 4.90
C ILE A 85 4.48 11.60 3.85
N MET A 86 4.35 10.27 3.79
CA MET A 86 5.09 9.44 2.85
C MET A 86 4.82 9.84 1.40
N LEU A 87 3.55 9.94 1.01
CA LEU A 87 3.14 10.22 -0.37
C LEU A 87 3.40 11.68 -0.76
N VAL A 88 3.10 12.65 0.10
CA VAL A 88 3.32 14.07 -0.21
C VAL A 88 4.82 14.37 -0.30
N GLY A 89 5.63 13.81 0.59
CA GLY A 89 7.09 13.94 0.54
C GLY A 89 7.70 13.36 -0.73
N GLY A 90 7.33 12.12 -1.08
CA GLY A 90 7.76 11.47 -2.31
C GLY A 90 7.34 12.28 -3.55
N TYR A 91 6.07 12.66 -3.63
CA TYR A 91 5.54 13.44 -4.76
C TYR A 91 6.30 14.74 -4.96
N ALA A 92 6.50 15.51 -3.88
CA ALA A 92 7.19 16.79 -3.94
C ALA A 92 8.63 16.65 -4.43
N GLY A 93 9.30 15.54 -4.11
CA GLY A 93 10.62 15.22 -4.65
C GLY A 93 10.58 14.86 -6.14
N GLU A 94 9.66 13.97 -6.55
CA GLU A 94 9.58 13.50 -7.95
C GLU A 94 9.17 14.57 -8.96
N VAL A 95 8.36 15.55 -8.54
CA VAL A 95 7.96 16.67 -9.41
C VAL A 95 8.85 17.91 -9.28
N GLY A 96 9.93 17.81 -8.49
CA GLY A 96 10.94 18.88 -8.35
C GLY A 96 10.49 20.10 -7.54
N TYR A 97 9.44 19.98 -6.70
CA TYR A 97 9.07 21.05 -5.77
C TYR A 97 10.06 21.20 -4.62
N ILE A 98 10.73 20.11 -4.26
CA ILE A 98 11.84 20.07 -3.33
C ILE A 98 12.95 19.19 -3.90
N ASN A 99 14.14 19.26 -3.29
CA ASN A 99 15.25 18.38 -3.65
C ASN A 99 14.87 16.89 -3.51
N GLU A 100 15.34 16.05 -4.42
CA GLU A 100 14.97 14.64 -4.54
C GLU A 100 15.39 13.83 -3.30
N TRP A 101 16.56 14.14 -2.71
CA TRP A 101 16.98 13.50 -1.46
C TRP A 101 16.09 13.91 -0.28
N LEU A 102 15.69 15.18 -0.21
CA LEU A 102 14.79 15.65 0.84
C LEU A 102 13.42 14.98 0.72
N GLY A 103 12.86 14.90 -0.50
CA GLY A 103 11.61 14.18 -0.75
C GLY A 103 11.69 12.71 -0.36
N PHE A 104 12.78 12.03 -0.72
CA PHE A 104 13.03 10.65 -0.33
C PHE A 104 13.09 10.46 1.19
N ILE A 105 13.82 11.32 1.91
CA ILE A 105 13.95 11.22 3.37
C ILE A 105 12.60 11.44 4.06
N ILE A 106 11.80 12.42 3.62
CA ILE A 106 10.45 12.65 4.15
C ILE A 106 9.56 11.43 3.87
N GLY A 107 9.62 10.90 2.65
CA GLY A 107 8.95 9.66 2.24
C GLY A 107 9.26 8.49 3.19
N MET A 108 10.55 8.23 3.38
CA MET A 108 11.06 7.19 4.27
C MET A 108 10.67 7.40 5.73
N ALA A 109 10.64 8.64 6.22
CA ALA A 109 10.22 8.95 7.58
C ALA A 109 8.73 8.63 7.80
N GLY A 110 7.86 8.97 6.84
CA GLY A 110 6.44 8.60 6.85
C GLY A 110 6.24 7.09 6.86
N TRP A 111 7.00 6.35 6.02
CA TRP A 111 6.95 4.89 5.99
C TRP A 111 7.47 4.25 7.28
N ALA A 112 8.60 4.73 7.82
CA ALA A 112 9.15 4.25 9.09
C ALA A 112 8.17 4.46 10.26
N TYR A 113 7.40 5.56 10.24
CA TYR A 113 6.34 5.80 11.21
C TYR A 113 5.20 4.76 11.12
N ILE A 114 4.79 4.39 9.89
CA ILE A 114 3.80 3.31 9.67
C ILE A 114 4.35 1.98 10.20
N LEU A 115 5.60 1.64 9.87
CA LEU A 115 6.23 0.40 10.35
C LEU A 115 6.30 0.37 11.87
N TYR A 116 6.68 1.47 12.51
CA TYR A 116 6.66 1.57 13.97
C TYR A 116 5.27 1.26 14.55
N GLU A 117 4.21 1.86 14.01
CA GLU A 117 2.85 1.65 14.51
C GLU A 117 2.41 0.18 14.40
N VAL A 118 2.73 -0.46 13.27
CA VAL A 118 2.33 -1.84 12.95
C VAL A 118 3.13 -2.89 13.73
N PHE A 119 4.40 -2.62 14.08
CA PHE A 119 5.25 -3.54 14.83
C PHE A 119 5.22 -3.30 16.34
N ALA A 120 5.41 -2.06 16.78
CA ALA A 120 5.63 -1.70 18.18
C ALA A 120 4.56 -0.76 18.76
N GLY A 121 3.76 -0.13 17.90
CA GLY A 121 2.65 0.74 18.30
C GLY A 121 1.42 -0.02 18.79
N GLU A 122 0.30 0.70 18.85
CA GLU A 122 -0.96 0.18 19.40
C GLU A 122 -1.50 -0.96 18.53
N ALA A 123 -1.42 -0.82 17.20
CA ALA A 123 -1.79 -1.88 16.25
C ALA A 123 -0.98 -3.15 16.48
N GLY A 124 0.33 -3.02 16.70
CA GLY A 124 1.21 -4.16 16.90
C GLY A 124 0.96 -4.93 18.19
N LYS A 125 0.66 -4.22 19.29
CA LYS A 125 0.34 -4.80 20.61
C LYS A 125 -1.01 -5.51 20.59
N MET A 126 -2.01 -4.91 19.96
CA MET A 126 -3.37 -5.48 19.90
C MET A 126 -3.38 -6.87 19.24
N SER A 127 -2.62 -7.06 18.16
CA SER A 127 -2.54 -8.38 17.51
C SER A 127 -1.81 -9.42 18.36
N ALA A 128 -0.84 -9.05 19.19
CA ALA A 128 -0.07 -10.00 19.99
C ALA A 128 -0.93 -10.60 21.11
N ASP A 129 -1.69 -9.75 21.79
CA ASP A 129 -2.30 -10.09 23.08
C ASP A 129 -3.73 -10.64 22.97
N GLN A 130 -4.49 -10.27 21.92
CA GLN A 130 -5.95 -10.46 21.91
C GLN A 130 -6.51 -11.28 20.73
N ALA A 131 -5.67 -11.66 19.75
CA ALA A 131 -6.17 -12.20 18.48
C ALA A 131 -6.27 -13.74 18.42
N PRO A 132 -7.36 -14.29 17.84
CA PRO A 132 -7.41 -15.68 17.39
C PRO A 132 -6.29 -15.96 16.37
N GLU A 133 -5.84 -17.21 16.30
CA GLU A 133 -4.69 -17.60 15.46
C GLU A 133 -4.87 -17.25 13.97
N SER A 134 -6.08 -17.40 13.43
CA SER A 134 -6.40 -17.01 12.05
C SER A 134 -6.21 -15.50 11.81
N VAL A 135 -6.52 -14.67 12.80
CA VAL A 135 -6.38 -13.22 12.69
C VAL A 135 -4.96 -12.75 13.00
N LYS A 136 -4.22 -13.46 13.86
CA LYS A 136 -2.76 -13.30 14.00
C LYS A 136 -2.03 -13.57 12.69
N SER A 137 -2.44 -14.62 11.97
CA SER A 137 -1.90 -14.94 10.65
C SER A 137 -2.19 -13.85 9.62
N ALA A 138 -3.44 -13.37 9.57
CA ALA A 138 -3.82 -12.25 8.71
C ALA A 138 -2.98 -11.00 9.00
N PHE A 139 -2.87 -10.62 10.28
CA PHE A 139 -2.09 -9.46 10.69
C PHE A 139 -0.59 -9.61 10.42
N SER A 140 -0.02 -10.77 10.71
CA SER A 140 1.39 -11.09 10.38
C SER A 140 1.65 -10.94 8.89
N THR A 141 0.76 -11.48 8.06
CA THR A 141 0.85 -11.36 6.61
C THR A 141 0.85 -9.91 6.16
N MET A 142 -0.04 -9.10 6.74
CA MET A 142 -0.08 -7.66 6.48
C MET A 142 1.21 -6.94 6.89
N ARG A 143 1.82 -7.29 8.04
CA ARG A 143 3.12 -6.73 8.46
C ARG A 143 4.18 -6.95 7.40
N TRP A 144 4.25 -8.17 6.86
CA TRP A 144 5.22 -8.50 5.82
C TRP A 144 4.96 -7.77 4.52
N ILE A 145 3.71 -7.51 4.16
CA ILE A 145 3.37 -6.76 2.95
C ILE A 145 3.78 -5.28 3.08
N VAL A 146 3.45 -4.62 4.21
CA VAL A 146 3.85 -3.22 4.46
C VAL A 146 5.37 -3.07 4.66
N THR A 147 6.08 -4.16 4.95
CA THR A 147 7.54 -4.15 5.08
C THR A 147 8.22 -4.48 3.76
N ILE A 148 8.04 -5.71 3.27
CA ILE A 148 8.76 -6.22 2.10
C ILE A 148 8.10 -5.75 0.81
N GLY A 149 6.78 -5.85 0.73
CA GLY A 149 6.03 -5.43 -0.47
C GLY A 149 6.18 -3.93 -0.72
N TRP A 150 6.06 -3.11 0.32
CA TRP A 150 6.16 -1.66 0.17
C TRP A 150 7.60 -1.16 0.00
N ALA A 151 8.62 -1.91 0.42
CA ALA A 151 10.03 -1.55 0.20
C ALA A 151 10.38 -1.41 -1.30
N ILE A 152 9.57 -1.98 -2.18
CA ILE A 152 9.77 -1.89 -3.64
C ILE A 152 9.56 -0.44 -4.14
N TYR A 153 8.66 0.33 -3.53
CA TYR A 153 8.41 1.73 -3.91
C TYR A 153 9.62 2.66 -3.67
N PRO A 154 10.23 2.73 -2.47
CA PRO A 154 11.42 3.55 -2.29
C PRO A 154 12.61 3.08 -3.12
N LEU A 155 12.70 1.78 -3.46
CA LEU A 155 13.69 1.31 -4.44
C LEU A 155 13.43 1.90 -5.83
N GLY A 156 12.17 1.94 -6.27
CA GLY A 156 11.77 2.60 -7.51
C GLY A 156 12.21 4.07 -7.52
N TYR A 157 11.89 4.81 -6.47
CA TYR A 157 12.31 6.21 -6.31
C TYR A 157 13.83 6.34 -6.39
N PHE A 158 14.56 5.50 -5.63
CA PHE A 158 16.01 5.54 -5.58
C PHE A 158 16.63 5.34 -6.97
N TYR A 159 16.21 4.32 -7.72
CA TYR A 159 16.72 4.06 -9.07
C TYR A 159 16.24 5.08 -10.11
N GLY A 160 15.08 5.71 -9.91
CA GLY A 160 14.55 6.73 -10.80
C GLY A 160 15.20 8.10 -10.65
N TYR A 161 15.64 8.47 -9.44
CA TYR A 161 16.02 9.85 -9.14
C TYR A 161 17.35 10.02 -8.39
N LEU A 162 17.82 9.01 -7.65
CA LEU A 162 18.97 9.15 -6.74
C LEU A 162 20.20 8.36 -7.18
N ALA A 163 19.99 7.24 -7.88
CA ALA A 163 21.06 6.47 -8.48
C ALA A 163 21.62 7.18 -9.72
N SER A 164 22.93 7.10 -9.93
CA SER A 164 23.55 7.61 -11.16
C SER A 164 23.16 6.72 -12.34
N GLY A 165 22.53 7.31 -13.36
CA GLY A 165 22.17 6.66 -14.62
C GLY A 165 21.78 7.69 -15.66
N ASP A 166 21.63 7.29 -16.92
CA ASP A 166 21.04 8.17 -17.92
C ASP A 166 19.53 8.34 -17.65
N PRO A 167 18.93 9.51 -17.97
CA PRO A 167 17.53 9.79 -17.64
C PRO A 167 16.53 8.79 -18.22
N ALA A 168 16.78 8.26 -19.43
CA ALA A 168 15.87 7.34 -20.08
C ALA A 168 15.86 5.97 -19.40
N SER A 169 17.03 5.45 -19.04
CA SER A 169 17.14 4.22 -18.26
C SER A 169 16.53 4.37 -16.87
N ALA A 170 16.77 5.50 -16.20
CA ALA A 170 16.20 5.78 -14.88
C ALA A 170 14.65 5.80 -14.91
N ALA A 171 14.06 6.50 -15.89
CA ALA A 171 12.62 6.53 -16.09
C ALA A 171 12.03 5.12 -16.38
N ASN A 172 12.70 4.32 -17.21
CA ASN A 172 12.28 2.95 -17.48
C ASN A 172 12.32 2.08 -16.21
N SER A 173 13.42 2.11 -15.47
CA SER A 173 13.57 1.38 -14.21
C SER A 173 12.50 1.77 -13.19
N LEU A 174 12.27 3.07 -13.01
CA LEU A 174 11.23 3.62 -12.12
C LEU A 174 9.85 3.03 -12.43
N ASN A 175 9.43 3.11 -13.70
CA ASN A 175 8.11 2.65 -14.12
C ASN A 175 7.95 1.13 -13.97
N VAL A 176 8.96 0.35 -14.35
CA VAL A 176 8.94 -1.11 -14.18
C VAL A 176 8.83 -1.50 -12.70
N ILE A 177 9.62 -0.86 -11.83
CA ILE A 177 9.62 -1.15 -10.40
C ILE A 177 8.28 -0.79 -9.76
N TYR A 178 7.71 0.38 -10.08
CA TYR A 178 6.38 0.76 -9.58
C TYR A 178 5.26 -0.15 -10.09
N ASN A 179 5.33 -0.60 -11.34
CA ASN A 179 4.35 -1.56 -11.85
C ASN A 179 4.42 -2.90 -11.14
N LEU A 180 5.62 -3.40 -10.87
CA LEU A 180 5.82 -4.60 -10.07
C LEU A 180 5.28 -4.42 -8.64
N ALA A 181 5.58 -3.27 -8.03
CA ALA A 181 5.11 -2.96 -6.68
C ALA A 181 3.58 -2.96 -6.62
N ASP A 182 2.90 -2.38 -7.59
CA ASP A 182 1.43 -2.33 -7.61
C ASP A 182 0.79 -3.70 -7.85
N VAL A 183 1.37 -4.55 -8.69
CA VAL A 183 0.92 -5.94 -8.84
C VAL A 183 1.00 -6.68 -7.51
N LEU A 184 2.11 -6.55 -6.79
CA LEU A 184 2.30 -7.24 -5.50
C LEU A 184 1.39 -6.66 -4.41
N ASN A 185 1.34 -5.34 -4.27
CA ASN A 185 0.69 -4.70 -3.13
C ASN A 185 -0.80 -4.43 -3.32
N LYS A 186 -1.33 -4.56 -4.54
CA LYS A 186 -2.77 -4.41 -4.82
C LYS A 186 -3.40 -5.75 -5.18
N ILE A 187 -2.85 -6.45 -6.18
CA ILE A 187 -3.43 -7.69 -6.68
C ILE A 187 -3.09 -8.84 -5.74
N ALA A 188 -1.80 -9.12 -5.50
CA ALA A 188 -1.41 -10.24 -4.65
C ALA A 188 -1.90 -10.04 -3.21
N PHE A 189 -1.85 -8.81 -2.69
CA PHE A 189 -2.49 -8.45 -1.41
C PHE A 189 -3.98 -8.83 -1.36
N GLY A 190 -4.77 -8.40 -2.35
CA GLY A 190 -6.20 -8.73 -2.38
C GLY A 190 -6.47 -10.24 -2.45
N VAL A 191 -5.64 -10.99 -3.20
CA VAL A 191 -5.72 -12.45 -3.27
C VAL A 191 -5.37 -13.11 -1.93
N ILE A 192 -4.38 -12.60 -1.22
CA ILE A 192 -3.99 -13.10 0.10
C ILE A 192 -5.12 -12.88 1.12
N ILE A 193 -5.73 -11.68 1.15
CA ILE A 193 -6.87 -11.40 2.03
C ILE A 193 -8.06 -12.30 1.69
N TRP A 194 -8.35 -12.49 0.40
CA TRP A 194 -9.37 -13.43 -0.05
C TRP A 194 -9.10 -14.85 0.44
N ASN A 195 -7.86 -15.34 0.32
CA ASN A 195 -7.50 -16.69 0.75
C ASN A 195 -7.72 -16.88 2.26
N VAL A 196 -7.25 -15.94 3.08
CA VAL A 196 -7.48 -15.95 4.53
C VAL A 196 -8.97 -15.93 4.86
N ALA A 197 -9.74 -15.09 4.19
CA ALA A 197 -11.18 -14.97 4.41
C ALA A 197 -11.95 -16.24 4.05
N VAL A 198 -11.60 -16.90 2.95
CA VAL A 198 -12.21 -18.18 2.53
C VAL A 198 -11.84 -19.29 3.51
N THR A 199 -10.55 -19.46 3.82
CA THR A 199 -10.10 -20.51 4.75
C THR A 199 -10.76 -20.38 6.12
N GLU A 200 -10.90 -19.16 6.65
CA GLU A 200 -11.60 -18.96 7.93
C GLU A 200 -13.12 -19.17 7.84
N SER A 201 -13.74 -18.86 6.69
CA SER A 201 -15.17 -19.04 6.49
C SER A 201 -15.55 -20.52 6.31
N GLU A 202 -14.65 -21.34 5.76
CA GLU A 202 -14.84 -22.79 5.56
C GLU A 202 -14.45 -23.62 6.80
N ALA A 203 -13.62 -23.08 7.69
CA ALA A 203 -13.24 -23.75 8.94
C ALA A 203 -14.35 -23.75 10.02
N LYS A 204 -15.51 -23.17 9.71
CA LYS A 204 -16.72 -23.15 10.55
C LYS A 204 -17.78 -24.07 9.99
#